data_AF-A0A7C4WNE7-F1
#
_entry.id   AF-A0A7C4WNE7-F1
#
_cell.length_a   1.000
_cell.length_b   1.000
_cell.length_c   1.000
_cell.angle_alpha   90.00
_cell.angle_beta   90.00
_cell.angle_gamma   90.00
#
_symmetry.space_group_name_H-M   'P 1'
#
loop_
_entity.id
_entity.type
_entity.pdbx_description
1 polymer ?
#
loop_
_entity_poly.entity_id
_entity_poly.type
_entity_poly.pdbx_seq_one_letter_code
_entity_poly.pdbx_strand_id
1 'polypeptide(L)'
;MNGLDAFQEVYGFVAGDEVLRWTAMLIGEVVDELGTPQDFIGHVGGDDFVVITEAGRAEAIAQALRQRFAEGVGTHYAFSDRERGYLVLTDREGNEKRVPLMSLAIGVVRAGDSIFNDIRELTEIAAEARRKEILLL
;
A
#
# COMPACT_ATOMS: atom_id res chain seq x y z
N MET A 1 3.38 2.32 -0.08
CA MET A 1 2.27 3.14 -0.62
C MET A 1 2.82 4.09 -1.67
N ASN A 2 2.12 4.33 -2.78
CA ASN A 2 2.60 5.30 -3.77
C ASN A 2 2.01 6.68 -3.44
N GLY A 3 2.85 7.72 -3.41
CA GLY A 3 2.41 9.13 -3.30
C GLY A 3 2.21 9.68 -1.89
N LEU A 4 2.56 8.93 -0.83
CA LEU A 4 2.40 9.41 0.55
C LEU A 4 3.26 10.64 0.87
N ASP A 5 4.51 10.66 0.41
CA ASP A 5 5.40 11.82 0.63
C ASP A 5 4.81 13.11 0.02
N ALA A 6 4.27 13.01 -1.20
CA ALA A 6 3.60 14.12 -1.87
C ALA A 6 2.35 14.58 -1.10
N PHE A 7 1.60 13.64 -0.53
CA PHE A 7 0.47 13.96 0.33
C PHE A 7 0.93 14.69 1.61
N GLN A 8 1.99 14.21 2.27
CA GLN A 8 2.53 14.83 3.49
C GLN A 8 3.10 16.22 3.21
N GLU A 9 3.64 16.49 2.02
CA GLU A 9 4.11 17.82 1.63
C GLU A 9 2.96 18.84 1.54
N VAL A 10 1.78 18.41 1.06
CA VAL A 10 0.59 19.28 0.95
C VAL A 10 -0.18 19.39 2.26
N TYR A 11 -0.41 18.28 2.94
CA TYR A 11 -1.33 18.18 4.08
C TYR A 11 -0.64 18.03 5.45
N GLY A 12 0.67 17.85 5.47
CA GLY A 12 1.46 17.64 6.68
C GLY A 12 1.52 16.18 7.15
N PHE A 13 2.52 15.89 7.98
CA PHE A 13 2.79 14.52 8.46
C PHE A 13 1.64 13.94 9.30
N VAL A 14 0.92 14.75 10.08
CA VAL A 14 -0.22 14.30 10.91
C VAL A 14 -1.33 13.72 10.04
N ALA A 15 -1.67 14.37 8.93
CA ALA A 15 -2.63 13.84 7.98
C ALA A 15 -2.11 12.54 7.31
N GLY A 16 -0.81 12.47 7.05
CA GLY A 16 -0.16 11.24 6.58
C GLY A 16 -0.30 10.08 7.58
N ASP A 17 -0.11 10.33 8.87
CA ASP A 17 -0.28 9.33 9.92
C ASP A 17 -1.73 8.84 10.00
N GLU A 18 -2.71 9.71 9.74
CA GLU A 18 -4.12 9.30 9.65
C GLU A 18 -4.37 8.37 8.47
N VAL A 19 -3.74 8.60 7.33
CA VAL A 19 -3.81 7.70 6.15
C VAL A 19 -3.19 6.36 6.49
N LEU A 20 -2.04 6.32 7.16
CA LEU A 20 -1.39 5.08 7.60
C LEU A 20 -2.28 4.29 8.56
N ARG A 21 -2.88 4.97 9.55
CA ARG A 21 -3.81 4.34 10.50
C ARG A 21 -5.05 3.79 9.79
N TRP A 22 -5.63 4.55 8.86
CA TRP A 22 -6.76 4.10 8.06
C TRP A 22 -6.39 2.88 7.21
N THR A 23 -5.22 2.90 6.57
CA THR A 23 -4.72 1.77 5.79
C THR A 23 -4.57 0.51 6.65
N ALA A 24 -4.05 0.64 7.87
CA ALA A 24 -3.94 -0.49 8.80
C ALA A 24 -5.31 -1.08 9.18
N MET A 25 -6.32 -0.23 9.41
CA MET A 25 -7.70 -0.68 9.68
C MET A 25 -8.30 -1.39 8.46
N LEU A 26 -8.12 -0.82 7.27
CA LEU A 26 -8.56 -1.43 6.01
C LEU A 26 -7.93 -2.81 5.79
N ILE A 27 -6.63 -2.96 6.10
CA ILE A 27 -5.95 -4.26 6.03
C ILE A 27 -6.58 -5.27 6.98
N GLY A 28 -6.84 -4.86 8.23
CA GLY A 28 -7.54 -5.70 9.21
C GLY A 28 -8.90 -6.17 8.71
N GLU A 29 -9.74 -5.24 8.24
CA GLU A 29 -11.09 -5.55 7.73
C GLU A 29 -11.07 -6.55 6.57
N VAL A 30 -10.16 -6.38 5.61
CA VAL A 30 -10.07 -7.27 4.45
C VAL A 30 -9.55 -8.66 4.84
N VAL A 31 -8.58 -8.73 5.76
CA VAL A 31 -8.05 -10.02 6.24
C VAL A 31 -9.08 -10.75 7.11
N ASP A 32 -9.84 -10.04 7.94
CA ASP A 32 -10.94 -10.62 8.72
C ASP A 32 -12.03 -11.23 7.81
N GLU A 33 -12.29 -10.61 6.67
CA GLU A 33 -13.30 -11.06 5.71
C GLU A 33 -12.83 -12.21 4.80
N LEU A 34 -11.61 -12.11 4.26
CA LEU A 34 -11.13 -13.00 3.19
C LEU A 34 -10.00 -13.95 3.63
N GLY A 35 -9.42 -13.70 4.81
CA GLY A 35 -8.29 -14.44 5.36
C GLY A 35 -8.70 -15.61 6.26
N THR A 36 -7.80 -16.00 7.14
CA THR A 36 -8.01 -17.00 8.18
C THR A 36 -7.69 -16.46 9.57
N PRO A 37 -8.18 -17.11 10.64
CA PRO A 37 -7.77 -16.77 12.01
C PRO A 37 -6.28 -16.95 12.33
N GLN A 38 -5.51 -17.61 11.45
CA GLN A 38 -4.06 -17.80 11.60
C GLN A 38 -3.24 -16.78 10.79
N ASP A 39 -3.90 -15.90 10.04
CA ASP A 39 -3.23 -14.89 9.23
C ASP A 39 -2.58 -13.85 10.14
N PHE A 40 -1.48 -13.28 9.65
CA PHE A 40 -0.71 -12.28 10.37
C PHE A 40 -0.65 -10.98 9.57
N ILE A 41 -0.87 -9.87 10.26
CA ILE A 41 -0.68 -8.52 9.76
C ILE A 41 0.47 -7.88 10.53
N GLY A 42 1.47 -7.39 9.82
CA GLY A 42 2.60 -6.66 10.39
C GLY A 42 2.78 -5.28 9.76
N HIS A 43 3.24 -4.32 10.55
CA HIS A 43 3.74 -3.03 10.08
C HIS A 43 5.27 -3.08 10.09
N VAL A 44 5.89 -2.96 8.92
CA VAL A 44 7.35 -3.05 8.78
C VAL A 44 8.02 -1.74 9.18
N GLY A 45 7.35 -0.61 8.91
CA GLY A 45 7.83 0.74 9.16
C GLY A 45 7.50 1.67 8.00
N GLY A 46 7.46 2.98 8.25
CA GLY A 46 7.01 3.95 7.26
C GLY A 46 5.60 3.62 6.77
N ASP A 47 5.46 3.45 5.46
CA ASP A 47 4.22 3.16 4.76
C ASP A 47 4.09 1.70 4.27
N ASP A 48 4.91 0.81 4.84
CA ASP A 48 5.02 -0.59 4.44
C ASP A 48 4.35 -1.55 5.43
N PHE A 49 3.49 -2.41 4.89
CA PHE A 49 2.77 -3.46 5.61
C PHE A 49 3.09 -4.83 5.02
N VAL A 50 2.94 -5.87 5.85
CA VAL A 50 3.05 -7.27 5.44
C VAL A 50 1.81 -8.03 5.89
N VAL A 51 1.29 -8.88 5.00
CA VAL A 51 0.24 -9.84 5.30
C VAL A 51 0.77 -11.23 4.99
N ILE A 52 0.70 -12.12 5.96
CA ILE A 52 1.03 -13.54 5.80
C ILE A 52 -0.29 -14.31 5.90
N THR A 53 -0.61 -15.06 4.85
CA THR A 53 -1.87 -15.79 4.69
C THR A 53 -1.64 -17.07 3.91
N GLU A 54 -2.68 -17.90 3.79
CA GLU A 54 -2.67 -19.07 2.92
C GLU A 54 -2.51 -18.67 1.43
N ALA A 55 -1.73 -19.45 0.68
CA ALA A 55 -1.39 -19.14 -0.72
C ALA A 55 -2.62 -18.92 -1.64
N GLY A 56 -3.73 -19.62 -1.36
CA GLY A 56 -4.99 -19.51 -2.11
C GLY A 56 -5.78 -18.23 -1.84
N ARG A 57 -5.45 -17.49 -0.77
CA ARG A 57 -6.17 -16.27 -0.33
C ARG A 57 -5.44 -14.99 -0.69
N ALA A 58 -4.11 -15.05 -0.81
CA ALA A 58 -3.25 -13.89 -1.04
C ALA A 58 -3.71 -13.00 -2.21
N GLU A 59 -4.11 -13.61 -3.33
CA GLU A 59 -4.56 -12.86 -4.51
C GLU A 59 -5.88 -12.12 -4.25
N ALA A 60 -6.86 -12.79 -3.62
CA ALA A 60 -8.15 -12.20 -3.30
C ALA A 60 -8.01 -11.03 -2.31
N ILE A 61 -7.17 -11.21 -1.28
CA ILE A 61 -6.84 -10.15 -0.32
C ILE A 61 -6.18 -8.97 -1.04
N ALA A 62 -5.17 -9.22 -1.88
CA ALA A 62 -4.46 -8.16 -2.59
C ALA A 62 -5.37 -7.38 -3.54
N GLN A 63 -6.29 -8.05 -4.24
CA GLN A 63 -7.28 -7.39 -5.11
C GLN A 63 -8.26 -6.53 -4.31
N ALA A 64 -8.81 -7.07 -3.21
CA ALA A 64 -9.74 -6.34 -2.35
C ALA A 64 -9.09 -5.11 -1.71
N LEU A 65 -7.84 -5.23 -1.24
CA LEU A 65 -7.09 -4.11 -0.69
C LEU A 65 -6.85 -3.02 -1.72
N ARG A 66 -6.41 -3.37 -2.94
CA ARG A 66 -6.22 -2.39 -4.03
C ARG A 66 -7.52 -1.65 -4.34
N GLN A 67 -8.62 -2.38 -4.49
CA GLN A 67 -9.91 -1.80 -4.83
C GLN A 67 -10.42 -0.87 -3.72
N ARG A 68 -10.55 -1.38 -2.48
CA ARG A 68 -11.09 -0.60 -1.35
C ARG A 68 -10.22 0.58 -1.00
N PHE A 69 -8.90 0.45 -1.13
CA PHE A 69 -7.99 1.58 -0.96
C PHE A 69 -8.27 2.66 -2.00
N ALA A 70 -8.37 2.32 -3.29
CA ALA A 70 -8.64 3.28 -4.35
C ALA A 70 -10.01 3.99 -4.18
N GLU A 71 -11.02 3.27 -3.69
CA GLU A 71 -12.35 3.82 -3.41
C GLU A 71 -12.37 4.74 -2.18
N GLY A 72 -11.60 4.42 -1.14
CA GLY A 72 -11.63 5.12 0.14
C GLY A 72 -10.61 6.27 0.28
N VAL A 73 -9.44 6.16 -0.35
CA VAL A 73 -8.31 7.07 -0.09
C VAL A 73 -8.63 8.53 -0.42
N GLY A 74 -9.54 8.76 -1.38
CA GLY A 74 -10.01 10.09 -1.77
C GLY A 74 -10.64 10.89 -0.62
N THR A 75 -11.10 10.24 0.45
CA THR A 75 -11.68 10.89 1.64
C THR A 75 -10.66 11.65 2.50
N HIS A 76 -9.38 11.35 2.34
CA HIS A 76 -8.29 12.05 3.03
C HIS A 76 -7.84 13.32 2.31
N TYR A 77 -8.34 13.56 1.10
CA TYR A 77 -7.99 14.73 0.29
C TYR A 77 -9.01 15.86 0.45
N ALA A 78 -8.56 17.09 0.26
CA ALA A 78 -9.47 18.20 0.03
C ALA A 78 -10.34 17.92 -1.21
N PHE A 79 -11.59 18.37 -1.15
CA PHE A 79 -12.56 18.18 -2.25
C PHE A 79 -12.00 18.62 -3.61
N SER A 80 -11.28 19.75 -3.66
CA SER A 80 -10.68 20.29 -4.89
C SER A 80 -9.63 19.39 -5.52
N ASP A 81 -8.87 18.64 -4.72
CA ASP A 81 -7.80 17.76 -5.21
C ASP A 81 -8.37 16.40 -5.58
N ARG A 82 -9.34 15.91 -4.79
CA ARG A 82 -10.12 14.71 -5.10
C ARG A 82 -10.84 14.83 -6.44
N GLU A 83 -11.59 15.90 -6.66
CA GLU A 83 -12.34 16.12 -7.91
C GLU A 83 -11.41 16.23 -9.12
N ARG A 84 -10.21 16.78 -8.92
CA ARG A 84 -9.22 16.96 -9.97
C ARG A 84 -8.43 15.68 -10.27
N GLY A 85 -8.32 14.78 -9.30
CA GLY A 85 -7.61 13.51 -9.42
C GLY A 85 -6.08 13.60 -9.31
N TYR A 86 -5.53 14.73 -8.86
CA TYR A 86 -4.09 14.91 -8.63
C TYR A 86 -3.79 16.05 -7.66
N LEU A 87 -2.63 15.95 -6.99
CA LEU A 87 -2.03 17.03 -6.22
C LEU A 87 -1.20 17.95 -7.11
N VAL A 88 -1.13 19.22 -6.70
CA VAL A 88 -0.21 20.21 -7.28
C VAL A 88 0.85 20.52 -6.24
N LEU A 89 2.09 20.13 -6.54
CA LEU A 89 3.27 20.48 -5.75
C LEU A 89 4.01 21.61 -6.45
N THR A 90 4.63 22.50 -5.68
CA THR A 90 5.50 23.54 -6.22
C THR A 90 6.94 23.19 -5.89
N ASP A 91 7.78 23.02 -6.91
CA ASP A 91 9.20 22.77 -6.68
C ASP A 91 9.94 24.02 -6.16
N ARG A 92 11.22 23.87 -5.85
CA ARG A 92 12.06 24.97 -5.32
C ARG A 92 12.28 26.10 -6.31
N GLU A 93 12.05 25.87 -7.60
CA GLU A 93 12.18 26.84 -8.68
C GLU A 93 10.84 27.54 -8.99
N GLY A 94 9.76 27.13 -8.30
CA GLY A 94 8.42 27.68 -8.46
C GLY A 94 7.58 26.99 -9.54
N ASN A 95 8.05 25.89 -10.13
CA ASN A 95 7.27 25.16 -11.13
C ASN A 95 6.25 24.24 -10.47
N GLU A 96 5.04 24.21 -11.02
CA GLU A 96 4.01 23.28 -10.60
C GLU A 96 4.23 21.88 -11.19
N LYS A 97 4.25 20.88 -10.32
CA LYS A 97 4.27 19.46 -10.67
C LYS A 97 2.95 18.80 -10.26
N ARG A 98 2.35 18.08 -11.21
CA ARG A 98 1.16 17.27 -10.95
C ARG A 98 1.59 15.89 -10.46
N VAL A 99 1.02 15.44 -9.35
CA VAL A 99 1.26 14.11 -8.78
C VAL A 99 -0.08 13.39 -8.64
N PRO A 100 -0.22 12.13 -9.11
CA PRO A 100 -1.44 11.37 -8.92
C PRO A 100 -1.84 11.24 -7.45
N LEU A 101 -3.12 10.97 -7.18
CA LEU A 101 -3.55 10.58 -5.83
C LEU A 101 -2.89 9.25 -5.42
N MET A 102 -2.86 8.99 -4.12
CA MET A 102 -2.21 7.82 -3.55
C MET A 102 -2.82 6.52 -4.09
N SER A 103 -1.97 5.51 -4.25
CA SER A 103 -2.38 4.15 -4.58
C SER A 103 -1.62 3.12 -3.73
N LEU A 104 -2.17 1.92 -3.65
CA LEU A 104 -1.57 0.81 -2.91
C LEU A 104 -0.88 -0.16 -3.86
N ALA A 105 0.46 -0.17 -3.85
CA ALA A 105 1.27 -1.20 -4.51
C ALA A 105 1.37 -2.43 -3.62
N ILE A 106 1.02 -3.61 -4.17
CA ILE A 106 1.06 -4.88 -3.45
C ILE A 106 1.77 -5.92 -4.32
N GLY A 107 2.82 -6.52 -3.76
CA GLY A 107 3.47 -7.72 -4.30
C GLY A 107 3.05 -8.95 -3.50
N VAL A 108 2.94 -10.09 -4.18
CA VAL A 108 2.60 -11.38 -3.55
C VAL A 108 3.71 -12.36 -3.87
N VAL A 109 4.20 -13.05 -2.84
CA VAL A 109 5.27 -14.06 -2.93
C VAL A 109 4.75 -15.35 -2.30
N ARG A 110 4.96 -16.48 -2.99
CA ARG A 110 4.59 -17.81 -2.48
C ARG A 110 5.84 -18.62 -2.13
N ALA A 111 5.76 -19.39 -1.06
CA ALA A 111 6.87 -20.24 -0.60
C ALA A 111 7.03 -21.56 -1.36
N GLY A 112 6.15 -21.86 -2.32
CA GLY A 112 6.20 -23.09 -3.11
C GLY A 112 7.33 -23.13 -4.15
N ASP A 113 7.80 -21.95 -4.56
CA ASP A 113 8.55 -21.82 -5.82
C ASP A 113 10.05 -21.56 -5.60
N SER A 114 10.48 -21.50 -4.33
CA SER A 114 11.90 -21.38 -3.95
C SER A 114 12.17 -21.92 -2.54
N ILE A 115 13.25 -22.69 -2.40
CA ILE A 115 13.82 -23.03 -1.10
C ILE A 115 14.51 -21.75 -0.62
N PHE A 116 13.85 -20.95 0.23
CA PHE A 116 14.49 -19.78 0.81
C PHE A 116 15.59 -20.26 1.76
N ASN A 117 16.84 -19.97 1.41
CA ASN A 117 17.98 -20.40 2.23
C ASN A 117 18.20 -19.45 3.42
N ASP A 118 17.62 -18.25 3.37
CA ASP A 118 17.72 -17.21 4.40
C ASP A 118 16.59 -16.17 4.28
N ILE A 119 16.28 -15.49 5.38
CA ILE A 119 15.26 -14.43 5.47
C ILE A 119 15.55 -13.24 4.54
N ARG A 120 16.83 -12.99 4.23
CA ARG A 120 17.26 -11.91 3.32
C ARG A 120 16.72 -12.09 1.90
N GLU A 121 16.80 -13.31 1.38
CA GLU A 121 16.33 -13.66 0.03
C GLU A 121 14.81 -13.45 -0.09
N LEU A 122 14.06 -13.87 0.94
CA LEU A 122 12.61 -13.63 1.02
C LEU A 122 12.29 -12.12 1.01
N THR A 123 13.03 -11.32 1.78
CA THR A 123 12.79 -9.86 1.85
C THR A 123 13.12 -9.14 0.55
N GLU A 124 14.17 -9.57 -0.17
CA GLU A 124 14.56 -8.99 -1.46
C GLU A 124 13.51 -9.29 -2.54
N ILE A 125 13.04 -10.54 -2.62
CA ILE A 125 11.99 -10.97 -3.54
C ILE A 125 10.67 -10.24 -3.22
N ALA A 126 10.30 -10.13 -1.96
CA ALA A 126 9.09 -9.39 -1.54
C ALA A 126 9.17 -7.90 -1.93
N ALA A 127 10.31 -7.26 -1.70
CA ALA A 127 10.53 -5.88 -2.11
C ALA A 127 10.48 -5.71 -3.63
N GLU A 128 11.02 -6.66 -4.40
CA GLU A 128 10.98 -6.62 -5.85
C GLU A 128 9.57 -6.86 -6.43
N ALA A 129 8.83 -7.85 -5.91
CA ALA A 129 7.44 -8.09 -6.25
C ALA A 129 6.58 -6.85 -5.99
N ARG A 130 6.79 -6.17 -4.85
CA ARG A 130 6.09 -4.93 -4.50
C ARG A 130 6.41 -3.80 -5.46
N ARG A 131 7.70 -3.59 -5.77
CA ARG A 131 8.14 -2.52 -6.68
C ARG A 131 7.61 -2.68 -8.10
N LYS A 132 7.48 -3.93 -8.57
CA LYS A 132 7.01 -4.21 -9.93
C LYS A 132 5.50 -4.47 -10.01
N GLU A 133 4.82 -4.53 -8.86
CA GLU A 133 3.42 -4.99 -8.76
C GLU A 133 3.20 -6.37 -9.42
N ILE A 134 4.20 -7.24 -9.33
CA ILE A 134 4.19 -8.56 -9.97
C ILE A 134 3.77 -9.62 -8.95
N LEU A 135 2.96 -10.56 -9.42
CA LEU A 135 2.72 -11.84 -8.75
C LEU A 135 3.90 -12.76 -9.07
N LEU A 136 4.77 -13.00 -8.09
CA LEU A 136 5.76 -14.06 -8.19
C LEU A 136 5.09 -15.32 -7.67
N LEU A 137 4.52 -16.05 -8.64
CA LEU A 137 4.02 -17.40 -8.46
C LEU A 137 5.21 -18.29 -8.13
#